data_AF-A0A6A7LFR7-F1
#
_entry.id   AF-A0A6A7LFR7-F1
#
_cell.length_a   1.000
_cell.length_b   1.000
_cell.length_c   1.000
_cell.angle_alpha   90.00
_cell.angle_beta   90.00
_cell.angle_gamma   90.00
#
_symmetry.space_group_name_H-M   'P 1'
#
loop_
_entity.id
_entity.type
_entity.pdbx_description
1 polymer ?
#
loop_
_entity_poly.entity_id
_entity_poly.type
_entity_poly.pdbx_seq_one_letter_code
_entity_poly.pdbx_strand_id
1 'polypeptide(L)'
;MVHITFLIGTDYSTEEKPGELLLEYQHIEVHYLVRSIQTKLKTIVTYRELSLVIQEKENEDEVGLATYSNSESTVLSSIFENLWIQSELKQ
;
A
#
# COMPACT_ATOMS: atom_id res chain seq x y z
N MET A 1 -8.66 -13.06 -14.47
CA MET A 1 -9.19 -11.98 -13.61
C MET A 1 -8.10 -11.64 -12.61
N VAL A 2 -7.80 -10.36 -12.41
CA VAL A 2 -6.71 -9.91 -11.54
C VAL A 2 -7.29 -9.61 -10.17
N HIS A 3 -6.65 -10.12 -9.11
CA HIS A 3 -7.00 -9.80 -7.73
C HIS A 3 -6.12 -8.63 -7.27
N ILE A 4 -6.73 -7.65 -6.60
CA ILE A 4 -6.07 -6.41 -6.21
C ILE A 4 -6.29 -6.22 -4.71
N THR A 5 -5.22 -5.94 -3.99
CA THR A 5 -5.31 -5.64 -2.56
C THR A 5 -4.69 -4.30 -2.23
N PHE A 6 -5.45 -3.50 -1.51
CA PHE A 6 -5.02 -2.22 -0.96
C PHE A 6 -4.74 -2.37 0.54
N LEU A 7 -3.52 -2.01 0.95
CA LEU A 7 -3.18 -1.80 2.35
C LEU A 7 -3.16 -0.29 2.61
N ILE A 8 -4.11 0.21 3.40
CA ILE A 8 -4.33 1.64 3.60
C ILE A 8 -3.97 2.00 5.05
N GLY A 9 -3.06 2.96 5.21
CA GLY A 9 -2.79 3.57 6.52
C GLY A 9 -4.02 4.36 7.01
N THR A 10 -4.45 4.08 8.22
CA THR A 10 -5.51 4.83 8.93
C THR A 10 -4.93 6.04 9.68
N ASP A 11 -4.17 6.85 8.98
CA ASP A 11 -3.85 8.19 9.44
C ASP A 11 -4.69 9.14 8.55
N TYR A 12 -5.31 10.14 9.15
CA TYR A 12 -6.12 11.21 8.53
C TYR A 12 -7.65 11.07 8.53
N SER A 13 -8.21 12.17 9.00
CA SER A 13 -9.57 12.58 9.28
C SER A 13 -10.45 12.83 8.05
N THR A 14 -10.28 12.07 6.96
CA THR A 14 -11.17 12.21 5.80
C THR A 14 -12.46 11.43 6.05
N GLU A 15 -13.60 12.12 6.00
CA GLU A 15 -14.94 11.57 6.28
C GLU A 15 -15.34 10.44 5.32
N GLU A 16 -14.66 10.31 4.18
CA GLU A 16 -14.85 9.20 3.25
C GLU A 16 -13.83 8.10 3.49
N LYS A 17 -14.30 6.93 3.93
CA LYS A 17 -13.49 5.71 3.94
C LYS A 17 -13.39 5.20 2.50
N PRO A 18 -12.22 5.24 1.85
CA PRO A 18 -12.07 4.76 0.47
C PRO A 18 -12.47 3.30 0.29
N GLY A 19 -12.54 2.52 1.38
CA GLY A 19 -13.06 1.16 1.36
C GLY A 19 -14.50 1.08 0.86
N GLU A 20 -15.38 2.02 1.21
CA GLU A 20 -16.83 1.92 0.91
C GLU A 20 -17.14 1.92 -0.58
N LEU A 21 -16.39 2.71 -1.38
CA LEU A 21 -16.53 2.75 -2.85
C LEU A 21 -15.89 1.54 -3.55
N LEU A 22 -14.94 0.88 -2.88
CA LEU A 22 -14.21 -0.26 -3.44
C LEU A 22 -14.88 -1.61 -3.13
N LEU A 23 -15.78 -1.66 -2.15
CA LEU A 23 -16.54 -2.86 -1.76
C LEU A 23 -17.48 -3.38 -2.87
N GLU A 24 -17.84 -2.55 -3.85
CA GLU A 24 -18.66 -2.98 -4.99
C GLU A 24 -17.90 -3.93 -5.93
N TYR A 25 -16.58 -4.00 -5.83
CA TYR A 25 -15.74 -4.82 -6.68
C TYR A 25 -15.32 -6.12 -5.99
N GLN A 26 -15.88 -7.26 -6.42
CA GLN A 26 -15.63 -8.60 -5.84
C GLN A 26 -14.17 -9.08 -5.86
N HIS A 27 -13.28 -8.41 -6.59
CA HIS A 27 -11.86 -8.78 -6.76
C HIS A 27 -10.91 -7.78 -6.12
N ILE A 28 -11.45 -6.82 -5.37
CA ILE A 28 -10.70 -5.82 -4.63
C ILE A 28 -10.85 -6.11 -3.15
N GLU A 29 -9.73 -6.27 -2.47
CA GLU A 29 -9.66 -6.35 -1.02
C GLU A 29 -9.02 -5.09 -0.44
N VAL A 30 -9.57 -4.62 0.67
CA VAL A 30 -9.09 -3.42 1.36
C VAL A 30 -8.82 -3.78 2.80
N HIS A 31 -7.56 -3.65 3.21
CA HIS A 31 -7.14 -3.83 4.61
C HIS A 31 -6.58 -2.53 5.16
N TYR A 32 -6.90 -2.27 6.41
CA TYR A 32 -6.45 -1.08 7.12
C TYR A 32 -5.25 -1.41 7.99
N LEU A 33 -4.17 -0.64 7.84
CA LEU A 33 -2.97 -0.75 8.66
C LEU A 33 -3.12 0.08 9.93
N VAL A 34 -2.86 -0.56 11.07
CA VAL A 34 -2.77 0.14 12.36
C VAL A 34 -1.58 1.10 12.34
N ARG A 35 -1.71 2.24 13.03
CA ARG A 35 -0.71 3.31 13.05
C ARG A 35 0.74 2.86 13.31
N SER A 36 0.94 1.85 14.16
CA SER A 36 2.27 1.35 14.52
C SER A 36 3.04 0.68 13.37
N ILE A 37 2.35 0.30 12.29
CA ILE A 37 2.94 -0.41 11.14
C ILE A 37 2.78 0.37 9.82
N GLN A 38 2.23 1.58 9.88
CA GLN A 38 2.11 2.43 8.73
C GLN A 38 3.48 2.94 8.29
N THR A 39 3.63 3.14 6.98
CA THR A 39 4.82 3.69 6.35
C THR A 39 4.45 4.96 5.59
N LYS A 40 5.41 5.89 5.47
CA LYS A 40 5.28 7.07 4.58
C LYS A 40 5.49 6.72 3.10
N LEU A 41 5.84 5.47 2.80
CA LEU A 41 6.04 4.97 1.45
C LEU A 41 4.73 4.44 0.87
N LYS A 42 4.40 4.87 -0.34
CA LYS A 42 3.34 4.28 -1.15
C LYS A 42 3.99 3.24 -2.06
N THR A 43 3.61 1.98 -1.88
CA THR A 43 4.21 0.85 -2.61
C THR A 43 3.15 0.16 -3.46
N ILE A 44 3.47 -0.09 -4.72
CA ILE A 44 2.68 -0.91 -5.65
C ILE A 44 3.53 -2.11 -6.05
N VAL A 45 2.97 -3.30 -5.95
CA VAL A 45 3.61 -4.56 -6.37
C VAL A 45 2.68 -5.28 -7.33
N THR A 46 3.21 -5.75 -8.45
CA THR A 46 2.45 -6.56 -9.42
C THR A 46 3.19 -7.84 -9.74
N TYR A 47 2.48 -8.98 -9.59
CA TYR A 47 2.93 -10.34 -9.89
C TYR A 47 4.28 -10.73 -9.26
N ARG A 48 4.69 -10.07 -8.17
CA ARG A 48 6.03 -10.22 -7.54
C ARG A 48 7.22 -9.96 -8.48
N GLU A 49 6.97 -9.39 -9.66
CA GLU A 49 7.99 -9.14 -10.70
C GLU A 49 8.32 -7.65 -10.81
N LEU A 50 7.31 -6.80 -10.61
CA LEU A 50 7.46 -5.35 -10.69
C LEU A 50 7.04 -4.70 -9.39
N SER A 51 7.79 -3.67 -9.02
CA SER A 51 7.50 -2.86 -7.85
C SER A 51 7.77 -1.38 -8.13
N LEU A 52 6.91 -0.54 -7.58
CA LEU A 52 7.03 0.91 -7.60
C LEU A 52 6.88 1.41 -6.17
N VAL A 53 7.88 2.15 -5.70
CA VAL A 53 7.84 2.83 -4.40
C VAL A 53 7.88 4.32 -4.63
N ILE A 54 6.94 5.02 -4.02
CA ILE A 54 6.82 6.47 -4.06
C ILE A 54 6.92 6.97 -2.63
N GLN A 55 7.88 7.86 -2.39
CA GLN A 55 7.98 8.57 -1.11
C GLN A 55 7.49 10.01 -1.29
N GLU A 56 6.47 10.37 -0.53
CA GLU A 56 5.99 11.74 -0.42
C GLU A 56 6.92 12.50 0.55
N LYS A 57 7.35 13.70 0.15
CA LYS A 57 8.11 14.60 1.02
C LYS A 57 7.20 15.66 1.62
N GLU A 58 7.57 16.11 2.81
CA GLU A 58 6.76 17.05 3.62
C GLU A 58 6.82 18.50 3.11
N ASN A 59 7.76 18.82 2.20
CA ASN A 59 7.99 20.18 1.70
C ASN A 59 7.69 20.27 0.19
N GLU A 60 6.97 21.33 -0.21
CA GLU A 60 6.48 21.56 -1.58
C GLU A 60 7.60 21.80 -2.62
N ASP A 61 8.81 22.18 -2.18
CA ASP A 61 9.93 22.56 -3.06
C ASP A 61 10.86 21.40 -3.46
N GLU A 62 10.61 20.17 -3.02
CA GLU A 62 11.48 19.02 -3.30
C GLU A 62 10.79 18.01 -4.22
N VAL A 63 11.44 17.67 -5.35
CA VAL A 63 10.99 16.61 -6.26
C VAL A 63 10.92 15.30 -5.48
N GLY A 64 9.71 14.74 -5.34
CA GLY A 64 9.48 13.45 -4.68
C GLY A 64 10.29 12.32 -5.32
N LEU A 65 10.74 11.35 -4.52
CA LEU A 65 11.52 10.22 -5.01
C LEU A 65 10.58 9.07 -5.37
N ALA A 66 10.57 8.71 -6.65
CA ALA A 66 9.94 7.48 -7.12
C ALA A 66 11.05 6.53 -7.60
N THR A 67 11.04 5.30 -7.10
CA THR A 67 11.96 4.25 -7.54
C THR A 67 11.16 3.09 -8.11
N TYR A 68 11.46 2.76 -9.36
CA TYR A 68 10.97 1.57 -10.03
C TYR A 68 12.06 0.50 -9.98
N SER A 69 11.68 -0.74 -9.66
CA SER A 69 12.60 -1.88 -9.67
C SER A 69 11.96 -3.14 -10.22
N ASN A 70 12.70 -3.81 -11.11
CA ASN A 70 12.38 -5.12 -11.69
C ASN A 70 13.28 -6.25 -11.17
N SER A 71 14.26 -5.95 -10.32
CA SER A 71 15.18 -6.93 -9.71
C SER A 71 15.03 -7.02 -8.19
N GLU A 72 14.53 -5.96 -7.52
CA GLU A 72 14.26 -5.92 -6.08
C GLU A 72 12.80 -6.16 -5.72
N SER A 73 11.97 -6.53 -6.71
CA SER A 73 10.55 -6.80 -6.51
C SER A 73 10.28 -7.89 -5.46
N THR A 74 11.18 -8.87 -5.32
CA THR A 74 11.11 -9.92 -4.29
C THR A 74 11.18 -9.36 -2.85
N VAL A 75 11.97 -8.31 -2.63
CA VAL A 75 12.11 -7.69 -1.29
C VAL A 75 10.86 -6.89 -0.96
N LEU A 76 10.39 -6.07 -1.92
CA LEU A 76 9.20 -5.23 -1.72
C LEU A 76 7.92 -6.05 -1.63
N SER A 77 7.80 -7.14 -2.40
CA SER A 77 6.70 -8.10 -2.24
C SER A 77 6.72 -8.77 -0.86
N SER A 78 7.89 -9.15 -0.35
CA SER A 78 8.00 -9.73 1.00
C SER A 78 7.59 -8.72 2.09
N ILE A 79 7.96 -7.45 1.94
CA ILE A 79 7.53 -6.38 2.85
C ILE A 79 6.01 -6.20 2.79
N PHE A 80 5.43 -6.16 1.58
CA PHE A 80 3.98 -6.04 1.39
C PHE A 80 3.22 -7.21 2.03
N GLU A 81 3.65 -8.45 1.79
CA GLU A 81 3.04 -9.66 2.37
C GLU A 81 3.12 -9.66 3.89
N ASN A 82 4.24 -9.19 4.46
CA ASN A 82 4.36 -9.07 5.90
C ASN A 82 3.38 -8.04 6.48
N LEU A 83 3.23 -6.89 5.82
CA LEU A 83 2.26 -5.86 6.21
C LEU A 83 0.82 -6.37 6.08
N TRP A 84 0.52 -7.14 5.03
CA TRP A 84 -0.77 -7.82 4.87
C TRP A 84 -1.07 -8.71 6.06
N ILE A 85 -0.19 -9.67 6.36
CA ILE A 85 -0.40 -10.65 7.45
C ILE A 85 -0.62 -9.91 8.78
N GLN A 86 0.16 -8.86 9.03
CA GLN A 86 0.00 -8.05 10.24
C GLN A 86 -1.33 -7.28 10.28
N SER A 87 -1.89 -6.91 9.14
CA SER A 87 -3.21 -6.27 9.06
C SER A 87 -4.34 -7.24 9.41
N GLU A 88 -4.24 -8.51 9.03
CA GLU A 88 -5.24 -9.54 9.36
C GLU A 88 -5.18 -9.94 10.85
N LEU A 89 -3.97 -10.03 11.41
CA LEU A 89 -3.78 -10.42 12.82
C LEU A 89 -4.20 -9.35 13.84
N LYS A 90 -4.40 -8.10 13.39
CA LYS A 90 -4.72 -6.95 14.25
C LYS A 90 -6.13 -6.39 14.02
N GLN A 91 -6.94 -7.03 13.19
CA GLN A 91 -8.40 -6.82 13.12
C GLN A 91 -9.09 -7.55 14.26
#